data_AF-A0A1Y4RJ43-F1
#
_entry.id   AF-A0A1Y4RJ43-F1
#
_cell.length_a   1.000
_cell.length_b   1.000
_cell.length_c   1.000
_cell.angle_alpha   90.00
_cell.angle_beta   90.00
_cell.angle_gamma   90.00
#
_symmetry.space_group_name_H-M   'P 1'
#
loop_
_entity.id
_entity.type
_entity.pdbx_description
1 polymer ?
#
loop_
_entity_poly.entity_id
_entity_poly.type
_entity_poly.pdbx_seq_one_letter_code
_entity_poly.pdbx_strand_id
1 'polypeptide(L)'
;MFLVVYVTAWGAFVRLCLYGGVRRNLPLLALCMAFFAVYLIVYFAELCMYGKRSLKRIFSQFEIEENRIAAEWEEDDRKQQAVFELRDVRWYRKKKGQIFLFLKGHRFVWLDTEQISEQKREFLEMKLTQRGILATHFWRIPIALILAGVTFLGAAGTAWSAVPFNGKLSWVINELQSSRRVRLVHNNIYEDGLDGILEDIRGKVDLPEKLCLVNSFNLHFRADGTVETLYTFVKGFDENGNFVDSYLISYDAADSDKITIWLGGAADMEFDQEKDLEPLLEAMRVLPLKETVENWQEDIYGILYYGERSWGYSTEGIRYLEPDGSVSYPGAYASAEIKGFSVSVFCPENEAVTPVRYLYRGIL
;
A
#
# COMPACT_ATOMS: atom_id res chain seq x y z
N MET A 1 28.68 -16.08 4.80
CA MET A 1 27.74 -15.25 5.60
C MET A 1 26.78 -14.45 4.70
N PHE A 2 27.25 -13.55 3.84
CA PHE A 2 26.37 -12.73 2.96
C PHE A 2 25.35 -13.55 2.17
N LEU A 3 25.79 -14.61 1.47
CA LEU A 3 24.91 -15.48 0.68
C LEU A 3 23.81 -16.14 1.53
N VAL A 4 24.13 -16.58 2.75
CA VAL A 4 23.15 -17.18 3.67
C VAL A 4 22.10 -16.14 4.06
N VAL A 5 22.53 -14.94 4.45
CA VAL A 5 21.62 -13.83 4.81
C VAL A 5 20.73 -13.44 3.62
N TYR A 6 21.28 -13.44 2.40
CA TYR A 6 20.54 -13.16 1.18
C TYR A 6 19.46 -14.19 0.87
N VAL A 7 19.80 -15.48 0.94
CA VAL A 7 18.83 -16.57 0.77
C VAL A 7 17.76 -16.53 1.85
N THR A 8 18.13 -16.27 3.11
CA THR A 8 17.15 -16.16 4.19
C THR A 8 16.23 -14.95 4.02
N ALA A 9 16.74 -13.82 3.53
CA ALA A 9 15.95 -12.62 3.24
C ALA A 9 14.90 -12.91 2.16
N TRP A 10 15.31 -13.47 1.02
CA TRP A 10 14.38 -13.86 -0.04
C TRP A 10 13.36 -14.90 0.43
N GLY A 11 13.79 -15.92 1.17
CA GLY A 11 12.89 -16.93 1.71
C GLY A 11 11.90 -16.37 2.74
N ALA A 12 12.29 -15.37 3.52
CA ALA A 12 11.39 -14.67 4.45
C ALA A 12 10.40 -13.78 3.70
N PHE A 13 10.87 -13.07 2.67
CA PHE A 13 10.06 -12.21 1.81
C PHE A 13 9.00 -12.99 1.04
N VAL A 14 9.38 -14.06 0.34
CA VAL A 14 8.43 -14.91 -0.40
C VAL A 14 7.39 -15.53 0.54
N ARG A 15 7.80 -15.99 1.74
CA ARG A 15 6.84 -16.52 2.73
C ARG A 15 5.87 -15.46 3.24
N LEU A 16 6.34 -14.23 3.41
CA LEU A 16 5.49 -13.09 3.76
C LEU A 16 4.46 -12.81 2.65
N CYS A 17 4.87 -12.82 1.39
CA CYS A 17 3.99 -12.56 0.26
C CYS A 17 2.96 -13.70 0.02
N LEU A 18 3.38 -14.96 0.15
CA LEU A 18 2.50 -16.12 -0.07
C LEU A 18 1.52 -16.34 1.09
N TYR A 19 2.04 -16.48 2.31
CA TYR A 19 1.26 -16.95 3.46
C TYR A 19 0.98 -15.85 4.49
N GLY A 20 1.62 -14.69 4.37
CA GLY A 20 1.66 -13.70 5.43
C GLY A 20 2.57 -14.10 6.59
N GLY A 21 2.13 -13.85 7.82
CA GLY A 21 2.96 -14.06 9.01
C GLY A 21 3.86 -12.87 9.33
N VAL A 22 3.29 -11.66 9.33
CA VAL A 22 3.96 -10.39 9.62
C VAL A 22 4.79 -10.48 10.90
N ARG A 23 4.24 -11.00 11.99
CA ARG A 23 4.94 -11.11 13.30
C ARG A 23 6.22 -11.95 13.27
N ARG A 24 6.33 -12.93 12.37
CA ARG A 24 7.50 -13.82 12.29
C ARG A 24 8.49 -13.38 11.20
N ASN A 25 7.98 -13.06 10.02
CA ASN A 25 8.82 -12.81 8.85
C ASN A 25 9.33 -11.37 8.79
N LEU A 26 8.58 -10.39 9.31
CA LEU A 26 8.96 -8.97 9.31
C LEU A 26 10.21 -8.68 10.18
N PRO A 27 10.32 -9.14 11.45
CA PRO A 27 11.54 -8.90 12.24
C PRO A 27 12.77 -9.59 11.64
N LEU A 28 12.59 -10.77 11.03
CA LEU A 28 13.66 -11.47 10.34
C LEU A 28 14.16 -10.69 9.11
N LEU A 29 13.23 -10.12 8.32
CA LEU A 29 13.57 -9.24 7.20
C LEU A 29 14.28 -7.97 7.68
N ALA A 30 13.81 -7.35 8.77
CA ALA A 30 14.44 -6.17 9.35
C ALA A 30 15.88 -6.44 9.77
N LEU A 31 16.15 -7.61 10.38
CA LEU A 31 17.50 -8.04 10.74
C LEU A 31 18.40 -8.23 9.50
N CYS A 32 17.87 -8.86 8.44
CA CYS A 32 18.58 -9.00 7.16
C CYS A 32 18.88 -7.64 6.51
N MET A 33 17.92 -6.71 6.54
CA MET A 33 18.09 -5.34 6.01
C MET A 33 19.13 -4.56 6.80
N ALA A 34 19.15 -4.68 8.13
CA ALA A 34 20.19 -4.07 8.96
C ALA A 34 21.58 -4.63 8.62
N PHE A 35 21.69 -5.93 8.39
CA PHE A 35 22.93 -6.55 7.92
C PHE A 35 23.40 -5.97 6.58
N PHE A 36 22.50 -5.81 5.60
CA PHE A 36 22.84 -5.18 4.32
C PHE A 36 23.23 -3.72 4.46
N ALA A 37 22.56 -2.96 5.34
CA ALA A 37 22.90 -1.57 5.62
C ALA A 37 24.30 -1.43 6.22
N VAL A 38 24.66 -2.27 7.21
CA VAL A 38 26.02 -2.30 7.78
C VAL A 38 27.05 -2.66 6.71
N TYR A 39 26.77 -3.65 5.87
CA TYR A 39 27.67 -4.02 4.78
C TYR A 39 27.87 -2.87 3.78
N LEU A 40 26.80 -2.14 3.45
CA LEU A 40 26.84 -0.97 2.58
C LEU A 40 27.66 0.18 3.21
N ILE A 41 27.49 0.43 4.52
CA ILE A 41 28.26 1.43 5.26
C ILE A 41 29.75 1.06 5.27
N VAL A 42 30.08 -0.21 5.52
CA VAL A 42 31.47 -0.69 5.47
C VAL A 42 32.06 -0.50 4.07
N TYR A 43 31.31 -0.85 3.03
CA TYR A 43 31.72 -0.64 1.64
C TYR A 43 32.01 0.83 1.33
N PHE A 44 31.12 1.75 1.74
CA PHE A 44 31.36 3.18 1.60
C PHE A 44 32.56 3.67 2.40
N ALA A 45 32.76 3.17 3.63
CA ALA A 45 33.92 3.50 4.44
C ALA A 45 35.22 3.02 3.78
N GLU A 46 35.23 1.82 3.19
CA GLU A 46 36.36 1.31 2.41
C GLU A 46 36.63 2.21 1.20
N LEU A 47 35.62 2.61 0.44
CA LEU A 47 35.77 3.53 -0.69
C LEU A 47 36.35 4.89 -0.26
N CYS A 48 35.86 5.46 0.85
CA CYS A 48 36.42 6.69 1.42
C CYS A 48 37.88 6.51 1.86
N MET A 49 38.22 5.36 2.45
CA MET A 49 39.59 5.03 2.84
C MET A 49 40.52 4.92 1.63
N TYR A 50 40.08 4.27 0.54
CA TYR A 50 40.82 4.26 -0.72
C TYR A 50 41.01 5.67 -1.27
N GLY A 51 40.00 6.54 -1.21
CA GLY A 51 40.12 7.93 -1.65
C GLY A 51 41.13 8.75 -0.84
N LYS A 52 41.25 8.50 0.47
CA LYS A 52 42.17 9.22 1.38
C LYS A 52 43.60 8.69 1.40
N ARG A 53 43.79 7.37 1.27
CA ARG A 53 45.10 6.69 1.41
C ARG A 53 45.78 6.35 0.08
N SER A 54 45.11 6.58 -1.05
CA SER A 54 45.68 6.34 -2.36
C SER A 54 46.56 7.48 -2.82
N LEU A 55 47.66 7.12 -3.48
CA LEU A 55 48.46 8.07 -4.24
C LEU A 55 47.73 8.31 -5.55
N LYS A 56 47.11 9.50 -5.70
CA LYS A 56 46.43 9.94 -6.93
C LYS A 56 47.44 10.38 -7.99
N ARG A 57 48.47 9.58 -8.25
CA ARG A 57 49.51 9.88 -9.23
C ARG A 57 49.78 8.69 -10.13
N ILE A 58 50.05 8.99 -11.40
CA ILE A 58 50.44 8.05 -12.43
C ILE A 58 51.96 7.93 -12.36
N PHE A 59 52.46 6.74 -12.04
CA PHE A 59 53.90 6.47 -12.01
C PHE A 59 54.33 5.93 -13.38
N SER A 60 55.14 6.71 -14.09
CA SER A 60 55.71 6.35 -15.39
C SER A 60 57.12 5.73 -15.28
N GLN A 61 57.86 5.99 -14.20
CA GLN A 61 59.16 5.40 -13.91
C GLN A 61 59.08 4.52 -12.67
N PHE A 62 59.35 3.22 -12.83
CA PHE A 62 59.43 2.28 -11.72
C PHE A 62 60.38 1.13 -12.02
N GLU A 63 61.12 0.70 -11.00
CA GLU A 63 62.01 -0.45 -11.06
C GLU A 63 61.39 -1.67 -10.35
N ILE A 64 61.59 -2.84 -10.95
CA ILE A 64 61.10 -4.12 -10.45
C ILE A 64 62.33 -4.92 -10.00
N GLU A 65 62.58 -4.96 -8.70
CA GLU A 65 63.60 -5.84 -8.10
C GLU A 65 62.90 -7.01 -7.40
N GLU A 66 63.02 -8.21 -7.99
CA GLU A 66 62.48 -9.51 -7.53
C GLU A 66 60.99 -9.55 -7.15
N ASN A 67 60.63 -8.88 -6.04
CA ASN A 67 59.32 -8.88 -5.38
C ASN A 67 58.89 -7.48 -4.90
N ARG A 68 59.63 -6.42 -5.26
CA ARG A 68 59.37 -5.03 -4.91
C ARG A 68 59.24 -4.18 -6.16
N ILE A 69 58.27 -3.27 -6.15
CA ILE A 69 58.09 -2.22 -7.15
C ILE A 69 58.50 -0.92 -6.47
N ALA A 70 59.62 -0.35 -6.89
CA ALA A 70 60.03 0.99 -6.50
C ALA A 70 59.51 1.96 -7.56
N ALA A 71 58.46 2.71 -7.24
CA ALA A 71 57.95 3.77 -8.09
C ALA A 71 58.65 5.09 -7.73
N GLU A 72 59.28 5.72 -8.71
CA GLU A 72 59.99 6.98 -8.55
C GLU A 72 59.18 8.11 -9.18
N TRP A 73 59.10 9.24 -8.48
CA TRP A 73 58.58 10.47 -9.04
C TRP A 73 59.37 11.68 -8.53
N GLU A 74 59.33 12.73 -9.33
CA GLU A 74 60.00 13.99 -9.05
C GLU A 74 58.94 15.02 -8.63
N GLU A 75 59.11 15.60 -7.44
CA GLU A 75 58.21 16.62 -6.91
C GLU A 75 59.05 17.75 -6.30
N ASP A 76 58.89 18.98 -6.79
CA ASP A 76 59.63 20.17 -6.32
C ASP A 76 61.17 19.94 -6.27
N ASP A 77 61.75 19.46 -7.38
CA ASP A 77 63.19 19.13 -7.52
C ASP A 77 63.75 18.12 -6.49
N ARG A 78 62.88 17.36 -5.80
CA ARG A 78 63.25 16.24 -4.94
C ARG A 78 62.73 14.93 -5.49
N LYS A 79 63.63 13.98 -5.71
CA LYS A 79 63.30 12.60 -6.06
C LYS A 79 62.69 11.90 -4.84
N GLN A 80 61.45 11.46 -4.97
CA GLN A 80 60.77 10.63 -3.99
C GLN A 80 60.55 9.22 -4.57
N GLN A 81 60.76 8.23 -3.73
CA GLN A 81 60.65 6.82 -4.10
C GLN A 81 59.64 6.16 -3.16
N ALA A 82 58.59 5.54 -3.70
CA ALA A 82 57.71 4.67 -2.95
C ALA A 82 57.96 3.22 -3.33
N VAL A 83 58.37 2.44 -2.34
CA VAL A 83 58.61 1.00 -2.50
C VAL A 83 57.37 0.24 -2.04
N PHE A 84 56.82 -0.60 -2.91
CA PHE A 84 55.68 -1.45 -2.63
C PHE A 84 56.06 -2.92 -2.84
N GLU A 85 55.67 -3.81 -1.92
CA GLU A 85 55.89 -5.25 -2.11
C GLU A 85 54.77 -5.85 -2.98
N LEU A 86 55.13 -6.64 -4.01
CA LEU A 86 54.14 -7.37 -4.83
C LEU A 86 53.30 -8.35 -4.00
N ARG A 87 53.80 -8.76 -2.82
CA ARG A 87 53.10 -9.62 -1.86
C ARG A 87 51.88 -8.96 -1.23
N ASP A 88 51.83 -7.63 -1.23
CA ASP A 88 50.73 -6.86 -0.65
C ASP A 88 49.62 -6.55 -1.64
N VAL A 89 49.77 -6.92 -2.91
CA VAL A 89 48.73 -6.73 -3.93
C VAL A 89 47.56 -7.69 -3.67
N ARG A 90 46.37 -7.13 -3.40
CA ARG A 90 45.12 -7.87 -3.24
C ARG A 90 44.49 -8.23 -4.57
N TRP A 91 44.48 -7.29 -5.52
CA TRP A 91 44.00 -7.50 -6.88
C TRP A 91 44.55 -6.40 -7.80
N TYR A 92 44.51 -6.64 -9.11
CA TYR A 92 44.91 -5.63 -10.09
C TYR A 92 43.92 -5.57 -11.25
N ARG A 93 43.89 -4.44 -11.96
CA ARG A 93 43.10 -4.25 -13.18
C ARG A 93 44.02 -3.78 -14.30
N LYS A 94 43.86 -4.37 -15.50
CA LYS A 94 44.55 -3.94 -16.72
C LYS A 94 43.58 -3.13 -17.58
N LYS A 95 44.02 -1.98 -18.08
CA LYS A 95 43.33 -1.18 -19.10
C LYS A 95 44.41 -0.61 -20.02
N LYS A 96 44.21 -0.62 -21.35
CA LYS A 96 45.22 -0.27 -22.39
C LYS A 96 46.36 0.64 -21.88
N GLY A 97 47.58 0.10 -21.81
CA GLY A 97 48.79 0.83 -21.39
C GLY A 97 48.98 1.02 -19.88
N GLN A 98 48.01 0.66 -19.03
CA GLN A 98 48.01 0.96 -17.60
C GLN A 98 47.68 -0.27 -16.74
N ILE A 99 48.36 -0.38 -15.59
CA ILE A 99 48.11 -1.41 -14.57
C ILE A 99 47.74 -0.72 -13.26
N PHE A 100 46.56 -1.06 -12.76
CA PHE A 100 46.00 -0.57 -11.51
C PHE A 100 46.26 -1.60 -10.41
N LEU A 101 47.06 -1.28 -9.40
CA LEU A 101 47.38 -2.17 -8.28
C LEU A 101 46.62 -1.76 -7.02
N PHE A 102 45.84 -2.68 -6.45
CA PHE A 102 45.16 -2.49 -5.17
C PHE A 102 45.91 -3.25 -4.09
N LEU A 103 46.48 -2.52 -3.13
CA LEU A 103 47.35 -3.05 -2.08
C LEU A 103 46.59 -3.26 -0.76
N LYS A 104 47.13 -4.11 0.12
CA LYS A 104 46.69 -4.25 1.52
C LYS A 104 46.79 -2.89 2.23
N GLY A 105 45.84 -2.60 3.11
CA GLY A 105 45.75 -1.32 3.83
C GLY A 105 44.96 -0.22 3.13
N HIS A 106 44.21 -0.56 2.08
CA HIS A 106 43.36 0.34 1.29
C HIS A 106 44.15 1.40 0.51
N ARG A 107 45.31 1.00 -0.03
CA ARG A 107 46.14 1.84 -0.91
C ARG A 107 45.93 1.45 -2.37
N PHE A 108 46.03 2.42 -3.25
CA PHE A 108 45.85 2.25 -4.68
C PHE A 108 46.99 2.93 -5.42
N VAL A 109 47.55 2.25 -6.42
CA VAL A 109 48.72 2.69 -7.21
C VAL A 109 48.41 2.53 -8.69
N TRP A 110 48.75 3.56 -9.48
CA TRP A 110 48.55 3.61 -10.93
C TRP A 110 49.92 3.50 -11.59
N LEU A 111 50.16 2.42 -12.32
CA LEU A 111 51.40 2.22 -13.07
C LEU A 111 51.13 2.41 -14.56
N ASP A 112 51.87 3.32 -15.19
CA ASP A 112 51.90 3.46 -16.64
C ASP A 112 52.93 2.49 -17.21
N THR A 113 52.49 1.60 -18.08
CA THR A 113 53.32 0.55 -18.70
C THR A 113 53.72 0.88 -20.14
N GLU A 114 53.41 2.09 -20.64
CA GLU A 114 53.79 2.51 -22.00
C GLU A 114 55.29 2.81 -22.15
N GLN A 115 55.99 3.20 -21.07
CA GLN A 115 57.42 3.55 -21.12
C GLN A 115 58.37 2.38 -20.82
N ILE A 116 57.87 1.14 -20.71
CA ILE A 116 58.62 -0.04 -20.24
C ILE A 116 58.85 -1.05 -21.38
N SER A 117 59.99 -1.75 -21.36
CA SER A 117 60.29 -2.82 -22.33
C SER A 117 59.30 -3.99 -22.23
N GLU A 118 58.95 -4.60 -23.38
CA GLU A 118 57.98 -5.70 -23.43
C GLU A 118 58.33 -6.86 -22.49
N GLN A 119 59.61 -7.20 -22.34
CA GLN A 119 60.08 -8.27 -21.45
C GLN A 119 59.78 -7.99 -19.97
N LYS A 120 59.99 -6.75 -19.49
CA LYS A 120 59.71 -6.38 -18.09
C LYS A 120 58.22 -6.36 -17.82
N ARG A 121 57.42 -5.97 -18.82
CA ARG A 121 55.96 -5.97 -18.76
C ARG A 121 55.41 -7.39 -18.69
N GLU A 122 55.88 -8.30 -19.53
CA GLU A 122 55.48 -9.72 -19.50
C GLU A 122 55.87 -10.40 -18.18
N PHE A 123 57.04 -10.09 -17.63
CA PHE A 123 57.47 -10.62 -16.33
C PHE A 123 56.57 -10.17 -15.18
N LEU A 124 56.19 -8.88 -15.15
CA LEU A 124 55.24 -8.36 -14.16
C LEU A 124 53.86 -9.03 -14.33
N GLU A 125 53.37 -9.16 -15.56
CA GLU A 125 52.10 -9.82 -15.86
C GLU A 125 52.12 -11.28 -15.43
N MET A 126 53.22 -12.01 -15.67
CA MET A 126 53.41 -13.39 -15.26
C MET A 126 53.41 -13.54 -13.73
N LYS A 127 54.12 -12.67 -12.99
CA LYS A 127 54.14 -12.68 -11.52
C LYS A 127 52.77 -12.38 -10.91
N LEU A 128 52.00 -11.48 -11.53
CA LEU A 128 50.66 -11.12 -11.12
C LEU A 128 49.63 -12.23 -11.44
N THR A 129 49.79 -12.95 -12.55
CA THR A 129 48.92 -14.09 -12.94
C THR A 129 49.21 -15.36 -12.15
N GLN A 130 50.47 -15.66 -11.83
CA GLN A 130 50.87 -16.87 -11.09
C GLN A 130 50.27 -16.98 -9.68
N ARG A 131 49.86 -15.86 -9.06
CA ARG A 131 49.57 -15.81 -7.62
C ARG A 131 48.12 -15.62 -7.18
N GLY A 132 47.11 -15.57 -8.06
CA GLY A 132 45.74 -15.58 -7.49
C GLY A 132 44.53 -15.21 -8.33
N ILE A 133 44.63 -14.98 -9.64
CA ILE A 133 43.46 -14.54 -10.43
C ILE A 133 42.48 -15.68 -10.66
N LEU A 134 42.96 -16.87 -11.05
CA LEU A 134 42.09 -18.02 -11.30
C LEU A 134 41.42 -18.52 -10.02
N ALA A 135 42.16 -18.68 -8.92
CA ALA A 135 41.59 -19.20 -7.67
C ALA A 135 40.54 -18.28 -7.03
N THR A 136 40.68 -16.95 -7.16
CA THR A 136 39.70 -15.99 -6.58
C THR A 136 38.51 -15.72 -7.48
N HIS A 137 38.66 -15.74 -8.81
CA HIS A 137 37.51 -15.64 -9.74
C HIS A 137 36.71 -16.94 -9.84
N PHE A 138 37.35 -18.10 -9.64
CA PHE A 138 36.69 -19.41 -9.70
C PHE A 138 35.52 -19.53 -8.73
N TRP A 139 35.61 -18.95 -7.53
CA TRP A 139 34.51 -18.94 -6.56
C TRP A 139 33.52 -17.78 -6.73
N ARG A 140 33.89 -16.70 -7.42
CA ARG A 140 32.98 -15.55 -7.63
C ARG A 140 31.87 -15.85 -8.62
N ILE A 141 32.17 -16.58 -9.69
CA ILE A 141 31.19 -16.96 -10.72
C ILE A 141 30.06 -17.83 -10.13
N PRO A 142 30.31 -18.95 -9.41
CA PRO A 142 29.24 -19.75 -8.84
C PRO A 142 28.43 -18.98 -7.78
N ILE A 143 29.07 -18.13 -6.97
CA ILE A 143 28.36 -17.25 -6.03
C ILE A 143 27.44 -16.28 -6.76
N ALA A 144 27.90 -15.66 -7.84
CA ALA A 144 27.08 -14.77 -8.67
C ALA A 144 25.90 -15.49 -9.32
N LEU A 145 26.11 -16.71 -9.80
CA LEU A 145 25.03 -17.55 -10.36
C LEU A 145 23.99 -17.93 -9.29
N ILE A 146 24.42 -18.30 -8.08
CA ILE A 146 23.49 -18.59 -6.98
C ILE A 146 22.70 -17.34 -6.61
N LEU A 147 23.35 -16.17 -6.50
CA LEU A 147 22.65 -14.91 -6.24
C LEU A 147 21.62 -14.61 -7.32
N ALA A 148 21.99 -14.75 -8.60
CA ALA A 148 21.08 -14.55 -9.72
C ALA A 148 19.90 -15.54 -9.66
N GLY A 149 20.16 -16.83 -9.40
CA GLY A 149 19.13 -17.86 -9.27
C GLY A 149 18.16 -17.61 -8.12
N VAL A 150 18.67 -17.27 -6.93
CA VAL A 150 17.85 -16.95 -5.75
C VAL A 150 17.01 -15.70 -6.01
N THR A 151 17.57 -14.69 -6.67
CA THR A 151 16.85 -13.47 -7.06
C THR A 151 15.74 -13.78 -8.05
N PHE A 152 16.04 -14.57 -9.08
CA PHE A 152 15.06 -14.96 -10.08
C PHE A 152 13.90 -15.78 -9.47
N LEU A 153 14.21 -16.80 -8.66
CA LEU A 153 13.21 -17.62 -7.98
C LEU A 153 12.39 -16.80 -6.97
N GLY A 154 13.04 -15.93 -6.21
CA GLY A 154 12.37 -15.06 -5.26
C GLY A 154 11.44 -14.04 -5.93
N ALA A 155 11.90 -13.43 -7.02
CA ALA A 155 11.10 -12.51 -7.83
C ALA A 155 9.92 -13.24 -8.47
N ALA A 156 10.13 -14.42 -9.06
CA ALA A 156 9.07 -15.23 -9.64
C ALA A 156 8.02 -15.64 -8.59
N GLY A 157 8.45 -16.09 -7.41
CA GLY A 157 7.55 -16.44 -6.31
C GLY A 157 6.73 -15.24 -5.80
N THR A 158 7.34 -14.06 -5.75
CA THR A 158 6.65 -12.81 -5.38
C THR A 158 5.64 -12.40 -6.44
N ALA A 159 6.04 -12.41 -7.72
CA ALA A 159 5.15 -12.08 -8.83
C ALA A 159 3.95 -13.04 -8.88
N TRP A 160 4.18 -14.33 -8.69
CA TRP A 160 3.11 -15.33 -8.63
C TRP A 160 2.16 -15.06 -7.46
N SER A 161 2.67 -14.69 -6.28
CA SER A 161 1.82 -14.33 -5.12
C SER A 161 1.01 -13.05 -5.28
N ALA A 162 1.36 -12.20 -6.25
CA ALA A 162 0.65 -10.96 -6.59
C ALA A 162 -0.47 -11.19 -7.61
N VAL A 163 -0.44 -12.29 -8.35
CA VAL A 163 -1.55 -12.68 -9.25
C VAL A 163 -2.80 -12.94 -8.40
N PRO A 164 -4.01 -12.53 -8.86
CA PRO A 164 -5.25 -12.72 -8.11
C PRO A 164 -5.40 -14.15 -7.56
N PHE A 165 -5.79 -14.24 -6.29
CA PHE A 165 -6.06 -15.48 -5.54
C PHE A 165 -4.86 -16.40 -5.25
N ASN A 166 -3.62 -16.03 -5.63
CA ASN A 166 -2.43 -16.89 -5.46
C ASN A 166 -1.57 -16.60 -4.22
N GLY A 167 -2.00 -15.69 -3.35
CA GLY A 167 -1.28 -15.42 -2.10
C GLY A 167 -1.82 -14.25 -1.31
N LYS A 168 -1.32 -14.08 -0.09
CA LYS A 168 -1.69 -12.97 0.80
C LYS A 168 -1.37 -11.60 0.19
N LEU A 169 -0.30 -11.51 -0.61
CA LEU A 169 0.04 -10.28 -1.34
C LEU A 169 -1.06 -9.88 -2.33
N SER A 170 -1.64 -10.83 -3.09
CA SER A 170 -2.75 -10.54 -4.00
C SER A 170 -3.96 -9.93 -3.29
N TRP A 171 -4.29 -10.41 -2.09
CA TRP A 171 -5.37 -9.85 -1.26
C TRP A 171 -5.07 -8.43 -0.80
N VAL A 172 -3.83 -8.15 -0.37
CA VAL A 172 -3.41 -6.81 0.04
C VAL A 172 -3.42 -5.84 -1.14
N ILE A 173 -2.96 -6.28 -2.32
CA ILE A 173 -3.01 -5.47 -3.54
C ILE A 173 -4.46 -5.20 -3.93
N ASN A 174 -5.31 -6.22 -3.92
CA ASN A 174 -6.73 -6.09 -4.24
C ASN A 174 -7.42 -5.13 -3.28
N GLU A 175 -7.25 -5.30 -1.96
CA GLU A 175 -7.80 -4.39 -0.95
C GLU A 175 -7.32 -2.96 -1.14
N LEU A 176 -6.03 -2.76 -1.47
CA LEU A 176 -5.50 -1.42 -1.75
C LEU A 176 -6.10 -0.81 -3.03
N GLN A 177 -6.39 -1.62 -4.04
CA GLN A 177 -7.00 -1.17 -5.29
C GLN A 177 -8.50 -0.91 -5.13
N SER A 178 -9.23 -1.77 -4.41
CA SER A 178 -10.68 -1.74 -4.30
C SER A 178 -11.20 -0.95 -3.10
N SER A 179 -10.41 -0.65 -2.08
CA SER A 179 -10.89 0.11 -0.92
C SER A 179 -10.43 1.57 -0.91
N ARG A 180 -11.29 2.47 -0.46
CA ARG A 180 -10.99 3.86 -0.16
C ARG A 180 -11.42 4.14 1.27
N ARG A 181 -10.62 4.94 1.99
CA ARG A 181 -10.95 5.37 3.35
C ARG A 181 -10.96 6.88 3.42
N VAL A 182 -12.01 7.45 4.00
CA VAL A 182 -12.20 8.88 4.19
C VAL A 182 -12.63 9.16 5.62
N ARG A 183 -12.21 10.28 6.19
CA ARG A 183 -12.59 10.66 7.54
C ARG A 183 -14.03 11.18 7.53
N LEU A 184 -14.83 10.77 8.50
CA LEU A 184 -16.18 11.33 8.69
C LEU A 184 -16.04 12.64 9.46
N VAL A 185 -16.22 13.75 8.78
CA VAL A 185 -16.21 15.12 9.34
C VAL A 185 -17.63 15.51 9.73
N HIS A 186 -18.59 15.23 8.86
CA HIS A 186 -20.01 15.47 9.05
C HIS A 186 -20.64 14.29 9.78
N ASN A 187 -20.38 14.18 11.08
CA ASN A 187 -20.74 13.02 11.87
C ASN A 187 -22.04 13.18 12.67
N ASN A 188 -22.82 14.26 12.48
CA ASN A 188 -24.08 14.47 13.18
C ASN A 188 -25.27 14.46 12.23
N ILE A 189 -26.18 13.49 12.40
CA ILE A 189 -27.33 13.32 11.51
C ILE A 189 -28.38 14.44 11.63
N TYR A 190 -28.42 15.16 12.74
CA TYR A 190 -29.36 16.28 12.92
C TYR A 190 -28.86 17.59 12.32
N GLU A 191 -27.53 17.80 12.32
CA GLU A 191 -26.91 19.03 11.84
C GLU A 191 -26.53 18.92 10.36
N ASP A 192 -25.89 17.81 9.99
CA ASP A 192 -25.31 17.62 8.66
C ASP A 192 -26.22 16.81 7.72
N GLY A 193 -27.13 16.01 8.27
CA GLY A 193 -27.97 15.09 7.52
C GLY A 193 -27.17 14.01 6.77
N LEU A 194 -27.83 13.32 5.84
CA LEU A 194 -27.15 12.36 4.96
C LEU A 194 -26.30 13.05 3.89
N ASP A 195 -26.64 14.29 3.53
CA ASP A 195 -25.93 15.06 2.51
C ASP A 195 -24.47 15.32 2.93
N GLY A 196 -24.21 15.70 4.19
CA GLY A 196 -22.85 15.90 4.69
C GLY A 196 -22.00 14.62 4.68
N ILE A 197 -22.61 13.47 5.01
CA ILE A 197 -21.94 12.16 4.93
C ILE A 197 -21.57 11.82 3.49
N LEU A 198 -22.49 12.06 2.54
CA LEU A 198 -22.23 11.84 1.11
C LEU A 198 -21.19 12.82 0.56
N GLU A 199 -21.13 14.06 1.05
CA GLU A 199 -20.11 15.04 0.70
C GLU A 199 -18.70 14.55 1.11
N ASP A 200 -18.56 14.04 2.34
CA ASP A 200 -17.30 13.46 2.81
C ASP A 200 -16.85 12.29 1.91
N ILE A 201 -17.78 11.43 1.52
CA ILE A 201 -17.52 10.30 0.61
C ILE A 201 -17.08 10.80 -0.78
N ARG A 202 -17.79 11.78 -1.35
CA ARG A 202 -17.49 12.40 -2.65
C ARG A 202 -16.13 13.08 -2.68
N GLY A 203 -15.65 13.56 -1.53
CA GLY A 203 -14.28 14.08 -1.41
C GLY A 203 -13.18 13.06 -1.71
N LYS A 204 -13.48 11.76 -1.71
CA LYS A 204 -12.51 10.69 -1.97
C LYS A 204 -12.84 9.78 -3.15
N VAL A 205 -14.11 9.63 -3.49
CA VAL A 205 -14.60 8.75 -4.54
C VAL A 205 -15.55 9.54 -5.42
N ASP A 206 -15.43 9.37 -6.73
CA ASP A 206 -16.38 9.93 -7.69
C ASP A 206 -17.68 9.11 -7.61
N LEU A 207 -18.58 9.54 -6.72
CA LEU A 207 -19.85 8.89 -6.44
C LEU A 207 -20.92 9.51 -7.36
N PRO A 208 -21.53 8.73 -8.27
CA PRO A 208 -22.55 9.24 -9.18
C PRO A 208 -23.76 9.82 -8.45
N GLU A 209 -24.51 10.68 -9.13
CA GLU A 209 -25.73 11.27 -8.56
C GLU A 209 -26.83 10.22 -8.41
N LYS A 210 -27.02 9.35 -9.40
CA LYS A 210 -28.03 8.28 -9.35
C LYS A 210 -27.48 7.05 -8.64
N LEU A 211 -28.10 6.69 -7.51
CA LEU A 211 -27.69 5.57 -6.67
C LEU A 211 -28.87 4.62 -6.43
N CYS A 212 -28.68 3.31 -6.66
CA CYS A 212 -29.63 2.27 -6.25
C CYS A 212 -29.05 1.40 -5.16
N LEU A 213 -29.88 1.00 -4.19
CA LEU A 213 -29.55 -0.01 -3.20
C LEU A 213 -29.40 -1.40 -3.81
N VAL A 214 -28.37 -2.13 -3.36
CA VAL A 214 -28.26 -3.58 -3.58
C VAL A 214 -29.07 -4.34 -2.53
N ASN A 215 -29.00 -3.90 -1.27
CA ASN A 215 -29.69 -4.56 -0.15
C ASN A 215 -30.52 -3.57 0.67
N SER A 216 -29.86 -2.71 1.43
CA SER A 216 -30.44 -1.80 2.41
C SER A 216 -29.46 -0.69 2.76
N PHE A 217 -30.02 0.41 3.24
CA PHE A 217 -29.30 1.42 3.98
C PHE A 217 -29.61 1.23 5.46
N ASN A 218 -28.58 1.13 6.30
CA ASN A 218 -28.71 1.02 7.74
C ASN A 218 -27.72 1.97 8.42
N LEU A 219 -28.21 2.86 9.27
CA LEU A 219 -27.40 3.82 10.03
C LEU A 219 -27.86 3.82 11.49
N HIS A 220 -26.93 3.69 12.42
CA HIS A 220 -27.20 3.89 13.86
C HIS A 220 -26.57 5.18 14.34
N PHE A 221 -27.27 5.88 15.23
CA PHE A 221 -26.85 7.16 15.78
C PHE A 221 -27.26 7.29 17.24
N ARG A 222 -26.51 8.09 18.00
CA ARG A 222 -26.80 8.39 19.41
C ARG A 222 -27.91 9.41 19.56
N ALA A 223 -28.41 9.56 20.78
CA ALA A 223 -29.40 10.57 21.11
C ALA A 223 -29.01 12.01 20.77
N ASP A 224 -27.71 12.34 20.76
CA ASP A 224 -27.20 13.66 20.35
C ASP A 224 -27.05 13.84 18.83
N GLY A 225 -27.35 12.80 18.04
CA GLY A 225 -27.25 12.79 16.58
C GLY A 225 -25.94 12.26 16.05
N THR A 226 -24.95 11.96 16.91
CA THR A 226 -23.67 11.41 16.47
C THR A 226 -23.86 10.05 15.80
N VAL A 227 -23.36 9.91 14.57
CA VAL A 227 -23.37 8.65 13.83
C VAL A 227 -22.41 7.65 14.48
N GLU A 228 -22.92 6.48 14.85
CA GLU A 228 -22.14 5.38 15.42
C GLU A 228 -21.75 4.37 14.34
N THR A 229 -22.72 3.96 13.51
CA THR A 229 -22.48 3.01 12.42
C THR A 229 -23.24 3.42 11.19
N LEU A 230 -22.68 3.11 10.03
CA LEU A 230 -23.34 3.24 8.73
C LEU A 230 -22.94 2.04 7.88
N TYR A 231 -23.93 1.39 7.29
CA TYR A 231 -23.72 0.31 6.33
C TYR A 231 -24.72 0.43 5.19
N THR A 232 -24.21 0.55 3.97
CA THR A 232 -25.03 0.49 2.77
C THR A 232 -24.24 -0.07 1.59
N PHE A 233 -24.91 -0.85 0.74
CA PHE A 233 -24.35 -1.26 -0.53
C PHE A 233 -25.16 -0.65 -1.66
N VAL A 234 -24.54 0.23 -2.45
CA VAL A 234 -25.19 0.96 -3.54
C VAL A 234 -24.50 0.74 -4.88
N LYS A 235 -25.24 0.93 -5.96
CA LYS A 235 -24.78 0.97 -7.34
C LYS A 235 -24.91 2.39 -7.86
N GLY A 236 -23.87 2.89 -8.52
CA GLY A 236 -23.88 4.19 -9.18
C GLY A 236 -24.17 4.06 -10.67
N PHE A 237 -24.98 5.00 -11.17
CA PHE A 237 -25.35 5.10 -12.57
C PHE A 237 -25.02 6.49 -13.12
N ASP A 238 -24.62 6.54 -14.38
CA ASP A 238 -24.42 7.81 -15.08
C ASP A 238 -25.75 8.49 -15.42
N GLU A 239 -25.69 9.71 -15.98
CA GLU A 239 -26.87 10.46 -16.42
C GLU A 239 -27.75 9.68 -17.41
N ASN A 240 -27.13 8.81 -18.23
CA ASN A 240 -27.77 7.99 -19.25
C ASN A 240 -28.36 6.69 -18.69
N GLY A 241 -28.17 6.40 -17.39
CA GLY A 241 -28.63 5.18 -16.74
C GLY A 241 -27.70 3.96 -16.91
N ASN A 242 -26.47 4.16 -17.39
CA ASN A 242 -25.48 3.08 -17.48
C ASN A 242 -24.82 2.84 -16.13
N PHE A 243 -24.58 1.58 -15.79
CA PHE A 243 -23.85 1.19 -14.60
C PHE A 243 -22.41 1.71 -14.63
N VAL A 244 -21.99 2.39 -13.56
CA VAL A 244 -20.64 2.94 -13.40
C VAL A 244 -19.80 2.02 -12.52
N ASP A 245 -20.22 1.83 -11.27
CA ASP A 245 -19.55 0.96 -10.29
C ASP A 245 -20.50 0.67 -9.12
N SER A 246 -20.07 -0.18 -8.20
CA SER A 246 -20.75 -0.45 -6.93
C SER A 246 -19.89 -0.03 -5.74
N TYR A 247 -20.56 0.48 -4.70
CA TYR A 247 -19.94 1.09 -3.54
C TYR A 247 -20.52 0.48 -2.27
N LEU A 248 -19.73 -0.35 -1.59
CA LEU A 248 -20.05 -0.85 -0.26
C LEU A 248 -19.47 0.12 0.77
N ILE A 249 -20.33 0.93 1.36
CA ILE A 249 -20.00 1.99 2.31
C ILE A 249 -20.22 1.42 3.72
N SER A 250 -19.18 1.46 4.53
CA SER A 250 -19.20 0.97 5.91
C SER A 250 -18.45 1.91 6.84
N TYR A 251 -19.02 2.18 8.00
CA TYR A 251 -18.43 2.97 9.08
C TYR A 251 -18.83 2.39 10.42
N ASP A 252 -17.87 2.36 11.34
CA ASP A 252 -18.06 1.95 12.72
C ASP A 252 -17.13 2.81 13.59
N ALA A 253 -17.74 3.64 14.46
CA ALA A 253 -17.04 4.54 15.36
C ALA A 253 -16.16 3.81 16.38
N ALA A 254 -16.47 2.55 16.72
CA ALA A 254 -15.66 1.73 17.61
C ALA A 254 -14.35 1.27 16.96
N ASP A 255 -14.34 1.12 15.63
CA ASP A 255 -13.18 0.66 14.87
C ASP A 255 -12.29 1.81 14.38
N SER A 256 -12.87 2.89 13.83
CA SER A 256 -12.12 4.02 13.27
C SER A 256 -12.98 5.26 13.04
N ASP A 257 -12.36 6.45 13.05
CA ASP A 257 -12.97 7.72 12.62
C ASP A 257 -13.13 7.86 11.09
N LYS A 258 -13.11 6.73 10.34
CA LYS A 258 -13.07 6.71 8.88
C LYS A 258 -14.13 5.80 8.30
N ILE A 259 -14.84 6.31 7.30
CA ILE A 259 -15.68 5.52 6.39
C ILE A 259 -14.75 4.70 5.49
N THR A 260 -15.06 3.42 5.36
CA THR A 260 -14.45 2.51 4.38
C THR A 260 -15.43 2.27 3.23
N ILE A 261 -14.96 2.49 2.01
CA ILE A 261 -15.72 2.35 0.77
C ILE A 261 -15.05 1.26 -0.06
N TRP A 262 -15.72 0.14 -0.29
CA TRP A 262 -15.23 -0.88 -1.22
C TRP A 262 -15.88 -0.68 -2.59
N LEU A 263 -15.04 -0.61 -3.60
CA LEU A 263 -15.37 -0.46 -5.01
C LEU A 263 -15.46 -1.84 -5.67
N GLY A 264 -16.40 -1.99 -6.61
CA GLY A 264 -16.71 -3.27 -7.23
C GLY A 264 -17.38 -4.27 -6.29
N GLY A 265 -17.93 -5.34 -6.86
CA GLY A 265 -18.55 -6.44 -6.11
C GLY A 265 -20.01 -6.71 -6.45
N ALA A 266 -20.72 -5.76 -7.07
CA ALA A 266 -22.00 -6.04 -7.69
C ALA A 266 -21.84 -6.39 -9.17
N ALA A 267 -22.66 -7.31 -9.68
CA ALA A 267 -22.76 -7.55 -11.12
C ALA A 267 -23.41 -6.34 -11.81
N ASP A 268 -23.02 -6.10 -13.05
CA ASP A 268 -23.69 -5.14 -13.94
C ASP A 268 -25.17 -5.53 -14.06
N MET A 269 -26.05 -4.61 -13.67
CA MET A 269 -27.50 -4.76 -13.78
C MET A 269 -28.12 -3.39 -14.03
N GLU A 270 -29.31 -3.39 -14.62
CA GLU A 270 -30.09 -2.20 -14.90
C GLU A 270 -30.51 -1.47 -13.61
N PHE A 271 -30.83 -0.18 -13.76
CA PHE A 271 -31.35 0.66 -12.69
C PHE A 271 -32.69 0.13 -12.18
N ASP A 272 -32.78 -0.09 -10.87
CA ASP A 272 -34.01 -0.54 -10.21
C ASP A 272 -34.63 0.64 -9.45
N GLN A 273 -35.75 1.14 -9.98
CA GLN A 273 -36.48 2.28 -9.41
C GLN A 273 -37.05 1.96 -8.02
N GLU A 274 -37.41 0.70 -7.74
CA GLU A 274 -37.86 0.32 -6.40
C GLU A 274 -36.72 0.39 -5.38
N LYS A 275 -35.47 0.47 -5.84
CA LYS A 275 -34.24 0.54 -5.01
C LYS A 275 -33.57 1.91 -5.05
N ASP A 276 -34.20 2.91 -5.64
CA ASP A 276 -33.66 4.26 -5.70
C ASP A 276 -33.34 4.79 -4.29
N LEU A 277 -32.17 5.40 -4.14
CA LEU A 277 -31.72 6.04 -2.90
C LEU A 277 -32.23 7.47 -2.78
N GLU A 278 -32.58 8.14 -3.88
CA GLU A 278 -33.00 9.55 -3.85
C GLU A 278 -34.19 9.80 -2.91
N PRO A 279 -35.26 8.95 -2.89
CA PRO A 279 -36.35 9.12 -1.94
C PRO A 279 -35.91 9.11 -0.46
N LEU A 280 -34.84 8.37 -0.12
CA LEU A 280 -34.29 8.40 1.23
C LEU A 280 -33.63 9.76 1.50
N LEU A 281 -32.83 10.27 0.56
CA LEU A 281 -32.13 11.55 0.73
C LEU A 281 -33.12 12.71 0.88
N GLU A 282 -34.13 12.76 0.01
CA GLU A 282 -35.18 13.77 0.10
C GLU A 282 -36.00 13.65 1.39
N ALA A 283 -36.43 12.44 1.75
CA ALA A 283 -37.18 12.22 2.99
C ALA A 283 -36.38 12.70 4.20
N MET A 284 -35.10 12.35 4.29
CA MET A 284 -34.25 12.70 5.44
C MET A 284 -34.02 14.21 5.60
N ARG A 285 -34.19 15.01 4.56
CA ARG A 285 -34.10 16.49 4.64
C ARG A 285 -35.29 17.12 5.37
N VAL A 286 -36.45 16.48 5.33
CA VAL A 286 -37.71 17.02 5.89
C VAL A 286 -38.29 16.18 7.01
N LEU A 287 -37.76 14.98 7.24
CA LEU A 287 -38.20 14.06 8.28
C LEU A 287 -37.90 14.65 9.68
N PRO A 288 -38.88 14.76 10.58
CA PRO A 288 -38.69 15.28 11.94
C PRO A 288 -38.00 14.21 12.83
N LEU A 289 -36.73 13.91 12.53
CA LEU A 289 -36.01 12.77 13.10
C LEU A 289 -35.86 12.91 14.62
N LYS A 290 -35.42 14.09 15.06
CA LYS A 290 -35.19 14.40 16.47
C LYS A 290 -36.46 14.26 17.30
N GLU A 291 -37.57 14.83 16.84
CA GLU A 291 -38.89 14.73 17.49
C GLU A 291 -39.41 13.28 17.52
N THR A 292 -39.06 12.48 16.51
CA THR A 292 -39.47 11.07 16.44
C THR A 292 -38.86 10.26 17.57
N VAL A 293 -37.57 10.45 17.84
CA VAL A 293 -36.81 9.64 18.79
C VAL A 293 -36.85 10.19 20.22
N GLU A 294 -37.14 11.48 20.40
CA GLU A 294 -37.15 12.17 21.71
C GLU A 294 -38.01 11.48 22.77
N ASN A 295 -39.11 10.84 22.34
CA ASN A 295 -40.05 10.16 23.24
C ASN A 295 -39.60 8.76 23.68
N TRP A 296 -38.58 8.18 23.07
CA TRP A 296 -38.17 6.79 23.34
C TRP A 296 -37.15 6.70 24.48
N GLN A 297 -36.37 7.76 24.74
CA GLN A 297 -35.38 7.82 25.83
C GLN A 297 -34.34 6.68 25.77
N GLU A 298 -33.96 6.25 24.57
CA GLU A 298 -32.92 5.25 24.34
C GLU A 298 -31.57 5.92 24.03
N ASP A 299 -30.48 5.18 24.20
CA ASP A 299 -29.12 5.66 23.94
C ASP A 299 -28.78 5.65 22.44
N ILE A 300 -29.30 4.66 21.70
CA ILE A 300 -29.01 4.43 20.28
C ILE A 300 -30.31 4.26 19.50
N TYR A 301 -30.37 4.93 18.37
CA TYR A 301 -31.46 4.87 17.39
C TYR A 301 -30.94 4.39 16.05
N GLY A 302 -31.84 3.88 15.21
CA GLY A 302 -31.52 3.36 13.88
C GLY A 302 -32.41 3.94 12.79
N ILE A 303 -31.83 4.12 11.61
CA ILE A 303 -32.51 4.42 10.34
C ILE A 303 -32.30 3.23 9.41
N LEU A 304 -33.40 2.68 8.89
CA LEU A 304 -33.39 1.54 7.98
C LEU A 304 -34.23 1.83 6.74
N TYR A 305 -33.67 1.61 5.57
CA TYR A 305 -34.31 1.83 4.29
C TYR A 305 -33.96 0.72 3.29
N TYR A 306 -34.97 0.24 2.55
CA TYR A 306 -34.81 -0.83 1.57
C TYR A 306 -35.28 -0.44 0.16
N GLY A 307 -35.63 0.83 -0.05
CA GLY A 307 -36.39 1.26 -1.21
C GLY A 307 -37.91 1.21 -0.97
N GLU A 308 -38.65 0.92 -2.03
CA GLU A 308 -40.08 0.71 -1.99
C GLU A 308 -40.41 -0.58 -1.20
N ARG A 309 -41.36 -0.48 -0.26
CA ARG A 309 -41.83 -1.62 0.53
C ARG A 309 -43.33 -1.61 0.64
N SER A 310 -43.92 -2.81 0.68
CA SER A 310 -45.30 -3.01 1.12
C SER A 310 -45.35 -3.34 2.62
N TRP A 311 -46.27 -2.67 3.31
CA TRP A 311 -46.67 -2.93 4.70
C TRP A 311 -48.05 -3.59 4.79
N GLY A 312 -48.61 -4.03 3.66
CA GLY A 312 -49.94 -4.62 3.58
C GLY A 312 -51.01 -3.63 4.04
N TYR A 313 -51.89 -4.06 4.94
CA TYR A 313 -53.00 -3.25 5.46
C TYR A 313 -52.75 -2.78 6.90
N SER A 314 -51.55 -2.97 7.43
CA SER A 314 -51.20 -2.53 8.78
C SER A 314 -50.90 -1.04 8.81
N THR A 315 -51.57 -0.33 9.71
CA THR A 315 -51.38 1.11 9.94
C THR A 315 -50.42 1.39 11.09
N GLU A 316 -49.92 0.33 11.75
CA GLU A 316 -49.08 0.43 12.93
C GLU A 316 -47.72 1.06 12.62
N GLY A 317 -47.43 2.17 13.32
CA GLY A 317 -46.18 2.91 13.15
C GLY A 317 -46.05 3.63 11.81
N ILE A 318 -47.06 3.59 10.93
CA ILE A 318 -47.02 4.21 9.60
C ILE A 318 -47.31 5.72 9.70
N ARG A 319 -46.50 6.51 8.99
CA ARG A 319 -46.67 7.95 8.79
C ARG A 319 -46.44 8.26 7.32
N TYR A 320 -47.24 9.15 6.74
CA TYR A 320 -46.99 9.67 5.40
C TYR A 320 -46.22 10.98 5.51
N LEU A 321 -45.12 11.08 4.77
CA LEU A 321 -44.24 12.24 4.74
C LEU A 321 -44.37 12.91 3.37
N GLU A 322 -44.87 14.13 3.35
CA GLU A 322 -44.96 14.94 2.15
C GLU A 322 -43.67 15.77 1.95
N PRO A 323 -43.35 16.23 0.73
CA PRO A 323 -42.13 16.99 0.45
C PRO A 323 -41.98 18.31 1.19
N ASP A 324 -43.07 18.88 1.70
CA ASP A 324 -43.06 20.08 2.52
C ASP A 324 -42.76 19.79 4.01
N GLY A 325 -42.51 18.53 4.36
CA GLY A 325 -42.30 18.06 5.73
C GLY A 325 -43.57 17.82 6.52
N SER A 326 -44.75 18.01 5.91
CA SER A 326 -46.01 17.70 6.58
C SER A 326 -46.17 16.20 6.78
N VAL A 327 -46.58 15.82 7.99
CA VAL A 327 -46.79 14.44 8.38
C VAL A 327 -48.27 14.18 8.54
N SER A 328 -48.78 13.20 7.81
CA SER A 328 -50.16 12.70 7.96
C SER A 328 -50.17 11.23 8.36
N TYR A 329 -51.31 10.77 8.86
CA TYR A 329 -51.45 9.41 9.41
C TYR A 329 -52.50 8.64 8.60
N PRO A 330 -52.31 7.32 8.40
CA PRO A 330 -53.38 6.50 7.88
C PRO A 330 -54.57 6.48 8.86
N GLY A 331 -55.78 6.25 8.32
CA GLY A 331 -56.95 6.00 9.14
C GLY A 331 -56.81 4.73 9.99
N ALA A 332 -57.75 4.48 10.91
CA ALA A 332 -57.71 3.29 11.78
C ALA A 332 -57.64 1.96 11.01
N TYR A 333 -58.17 1.93 9.78
CA TYR A 333 -58.10 0.80 8.87
C TYR A 333 -57.61 1.27 7.50
N ALA A 334 -56.69 0.52 6.90
CA ALA A 334 -56.21 0.80 5.56
C ALA A 334 -57.25 0.33 4.52
N SER A 335 -57.78 1.25 3.72
CA SER A 335 -58.71 0.94 2.61
C SER A 335 -57.99 0.38 1.37
N ALA A 336 -56.67 0.54 1.30
CA ALA A 336 -55.81 0.06 0.24
C ALA A 336 -54.48 -0.40 0.84
N GLU A 337 -53.73 -1.20 0.10
CA GLU A 337 -52.38 -1.63 0.48
C GLU A 337 -51.46 -0.42 0.66
N ILE A 338 -50.75 -0.38 1.79
CA ILE A 338 -49.79 0.65 2.13
C ILE A 338 -48.44 0.22 1.54
N LYS A 339 -48.12 0.76 0.36
CA LYS A 339 -46.84 0.56 -0.35
C LYS A 339 -46.19 1.92 -0.64
N GLY A 340 -44.87 1.99 -0.58
CA GLY A 340 -44.09 3.17 -0.97
C GLY A 340 -42.65 3.15 -0.46
N PHE A 341 -41.89 4.19 -0.78
CA PHE A 341 -40.53 4.38 -0.26
C PHE A 341 -40.59 4.63 1.25
N SER A 342 -40.04 3.70 2.03
CA SER A 342 -40.27 3.65 3.47
C SER A 342 -38.98 3.80 4.27
N VAL A 343 -38.83 4.93 4.95
CA VAL A 343 -37.76 5.18 5.92
C VAL A 343 -38.23 4.75 7.31
N SER A 344 -37.57 3.74 7.88
CA SER A 344 -37.92 3.22 9.21
C SER A 344 -36.96 3.76 10.25
N VAL A 345 -37.49 4.40 11.28
CA VAL A 345 -36.77 4.85 12.48
C VAL A 345 -37.12 3.89 13.61
N PHE A 346 -36.12 3.36 14.32
CA PHE A 346 -36.31 2.30 15.31
C PHE A 346 -35.27 2.35 16.43
N CYS A 347 -35.48 1.55 17.49
CA CYS A 347 -34.53 1.34 18.57
C CYS A 347 -33.83 -0.02 18.39
N PRO A 348 -32.53 -0.07 18.05
CA PRO A 348 -31.84 -1.33 17.76
C PRO A 348 -31.78 -2.30 18.94
N GLU A 349 -31.73 -1.78 20.16
CA GLU A 349 -31.59 -2.57 21.39
C GLU A 349 -32.92 -2.84 22.10
N ASN A 350 -34.02 -2.24 21.63
CA ASN A 350 -35.34 -2.37 22.25
C ASN A 350 -36.43 -2.70 21.21
N GLU A 351 -36.65 -4.01 21.00
CA GLU A 351 -37.67 -4.52 20.08
C GLU A 351 -39.12 -4.25 20.54
N ALA A 352 -39.34 -3.86 21.80
CA ALA A 352 -40.68 -3.54 22.30
C ALA A 352 -41.19 -2.18 21.80
N VAL A 353 -40.30 -1.31 21.33
CA VAL A 353 -40.67 -0.02 20.74
C VAL A 353 -41.05 -0.23 19.29
N THR A 354 -42.32 0.02 18.96
CA THR A 354 -42.81 -0.05 17.59
C THR A 354 -42.05 0.97 16.70
N PRO A 355 -41.39 0.53 15.62
CA PRO A 355 -40.72 1.43 14.68
C PRO A 355 -41.68 2.43 14.03
N VAL A 356 -41.19 3.65 13.84
CA VAL A 356 -41.89 4.67 13.06
C VAL A 356 -41.43 4.60 11.61
N ARG A 357 -42.38 4.45 10.69
CA ARG A 357 -42.14 4.20 9.26
C ARG A 357 -42.73 5.34 8.46
N TYR A 358 -41.86 6.21 7.95
CA TYR A 358 -42.23 7.30 7.07
C TYR A 358 -42.29 6.81 5.63
N LEU A 359 -43.48 6.82 5.04
CA LEU A 359 -43.67 6.62 3.61
C LEU A 359 -43.59 7.98 2.92
N TYR A 360 -42.51 8.20 2.19
CA TYR A 360 -42.28 9.43 1.46
C TYR A 360 -43.12 9.49 0.18
N ARG A 361 -43.79 10.61 -0.04
CA ARG A 361 -44.74 10.84 -1.15
C ARG A 361 -44.29 11.90 -2.14
N GLY A 362 -43.00 12.22 -2.17
CA GLY A 362 -42.43 13.09 -3.20
C GLY A 362 -42.60 12.52 -4.61
N ILE A 363 -42.67 13.44 -5.57
CA ILE A 363 -42.74 13.10 -6.99
C ILE A 363 -41.29 12.88 -7.46
N LEU A 364 -40.99 11.68 -7.95
CA LEU A 364 -39.75 11.37 -8.68
C LEU A 364 -39.82 11.86 -10.13
#